data_AF-A0A7Z0MNP3-F1
#
_entry.id   AF-A0A7Z0MNP3-F1
#
_cell.length_a   1.000
_cell.length_b   1.000
_cell.length_c   1.000
_cell.angle_alpha   90.00
_cell.angle_beta   90.00
_cell.angle_gamma   90.00
#
_symmetry.space_group_name_H-M   'P 1'
#
loop_
_entity.id
_entity.type
_entity.pdbx_description
1 polymer ?
#
loop_
_entity_poly.entity_id
_entity_poly.type
_entity_poly.pdbx_seq_one_letter_code
_entity_poly.pdbx_strand_id
1 'polypeptide(L)'
;MKNLTKTLILSVSVLAGVFSQSSNAEFPTGDQIAQNINARDEGIAVSRHLKMEMTDRHGKVRVRETRAMRKYYGDEKRTVIFYLKPKNIKDTAFLTYDYADNEKDDDQWLYLPAMRKVRRISASDRGDYFLGTDFSYEDIKLETRVSLKDYTRKTIGEDEVDGVHCYVVEETAIDNDTAEELGYLRREFFYQVLV
;
A
#
# COMPACT_ATOMS: atom_id res chain seq x y z
N MET A 1 6.19 -73.95 -55.87
CA MET A 1 6.67 -72.55 -55.93
C MET A 1 5.69 -71.70 -55.14
N LYS A 2 6.20 -70.86 -54.23
CA LYS A 2 5.50 -70.32 -53.05
C LYS A 2 4.46 -69.24 -53.40
N ASN A 3 3.27 -69.36 -52.81
CA ASN A 3 2.26 -68.30 -52.72
C ASN A 3 2.72 -67.25 -51.69
N LEU A 4 2.76 -65.97 -52.08
CA LEU A 4 3.07 -64.87 -51.18
C LEU A 4 1.80 -64.02 -50.97
N THR A 5 1.12 -64.26 -49.85
CA THR A 5 0.09 -63.39 -49.28
C THR A 5 0.75 -62.09 -48.81
N LYS A 6 0.27 -60.95 -49.35
CA LYS A 6 0.69 -59.61 -48.88
C LYS A 6 -0.22 -59.19 -47.73
N THR A 7 0.35 -59.00 -46.55
CA THR A 7 -0.34 -58.49 -45.36
C THR A 7 0.29 -57.16 -44.93
N LEU A 8 -0.58 -56.17 -44.67
CA LEU A 8 -0.48 -55.05 -43.71
C LEU A 8 0.63 -53.98 -43.85
N ILE A 9 0.26 -52.70 -43.77
CA ILE A 9 0.26 -51.88 -42.54
C ILE A 9 -0.45 -50.55 -42.87
N LEU A 10 -1.61 -50.30 -42.26
CA LEU A 10 -2.28 -49.00 -42.27
C LEU A 10 -1.76 -48.23 -41.06
N SER A 11 -0.81 -47.33 -41.27
CA SER A 11 -0.29 -46.43 -40.23
C SER A 11 -1.33 -45.33 -39.96
N VAL A 12 -2.09 -45.46 -38.88
CA VAL A 12 -2.91 -44.38 -38.34
C VAL A 12 -1.99 -43.42 -37.59
N SER A 13 -1.55 -42.37 -38.27
CA SER A 13 -0.84 -41.25 -37.67
C SER A 13 -1.81 -40.47 -36.80
N VAL A 14 -1.88 -40.78 -35.50
CA VAL A 14 -2.57 -39.94 -34.51
C VAL A 14 -1.75 -38.66 -34.37
N LEU A 15 -2.15 -37.63 -35.11
CA LEU A 15 -1.64 -36.28 -34.95
C LEU A 15 -2.18 -35.75 -33.63
N ALA A 16 -1.42 -35.94 -32.54
CA ALA A 16 -1.70 -35.34 -31.25
C ALA A 16 -1.54 -33.83 -31.40
N GLY A 17 -2.66 -33.14 -31.69
CA GLY A 17 -2.74 -31.70 -31.67
C GLY A 17 -2.34 -31.23 -30.28
N VAL A 18 -1.19 -30.56 -30.18
CA VAL A 18 -0.79 -29.82 -28.99
C VAL A 18 -1.77 -28.65 -28.87
N PHE A 19 -2.87 -28.86 -28.14
CA PHE A 19 -3.69 -27.76 -27.67
C PHE A 19 -2.85 -27.00 -26.65
N SER A 20 -2.22 -25.91 -27.09
CA SER A 20 -1.72 -24.89 -26.18
C SER A 20 -2.92 -24.34 -25.41
N GLN A 21 -3.12 -24.82 -24.19
CA GLN A 21 -4.00 -24.16 -23.25
C GLN A 21 -3.35 -22.82 -22.93
N SER A 22 -3.87 -21.75 -23.53
CA SER A 22 -3.66 -20.41 -23.03
C SER A 22 -4.28 -20.36 -21.64
N SER A 23 -3.44 -20.49 -20.61
CA SER A 23 -3.84 -20.17 -19.24
C SER A 23 -4.14 -18.67 -19.21
N ASN A 24 -5.42 -18.30 -19.29
CA ASN A 24 -5.86 -17.02 -18.76
C ASN A 24 -5.71 -17.15 -17.24
N ALA A 25 -4.51 -16.86 -16.73
CA ALA A 25 -4.32 -16.69 -15.31
C ALA A 25 -5.13 -15.45 -14.92
N GLU A 26 -6.26 -15.67 -14.26
CA GLU A 26 -7.05 -14.59 -13.68
C GLU A 26 -6.23 -13.96 -12.55
N PHE A 27 -6.08 -12.63 -12.58
CA PHE A 27 -5.32 -11.92 -11.55
C PHE A 27 -5.93 -12.17 -10.17
N PRO A 28 -5.13 -12.19 -9.09
CA PRO A 28 -5.68 -12.15 -7.74
C PRO A 28 -6.56 -10.90 -7.59
N THR A 29 -7.66 -11.03 -6.84
CA THR A 29 -8.54 -9.88 -6.59
C THR A 29 -7.80 -8.80 -5.81
N GLY A 30 -8.21 -7.54 -5.98
CA GLY A 30 -7.58 -6.42 -5.28
C GLY A 30 -7.67 -6.57 -3.75
N ASP A 31 -8.77 -7.16 -3.26
CA ASP A 31 -8.93 -7.47 -1.83
C ASP A 31 -7.96 -8.55 -1.36
N GLN A 32 -7.71 -9.59 -2.17
CA GLN A 32 -6.71 -10.61 -1.84
C GLN A 32 -5.30 -10.00 -1.76
N ILE A 33 -4.96 -9.10 -2.68
CA ILE A 33 -3.69 -8.38 -2.66
C ILE A 33 -3.58 -7.53 -1.39
N ALA A 34 -4.61 -6.75 -1.05
CA ALA A 34 -4.65 -5.91 0.14
C ALA A 34 -4.54 -6.72 1.44
N GLN A 35 -5.25 -7.85 1.53
CA GLN A 35 -5.15 -8.78 2.65
C GLN A 35 -3.74 -9.38 2.77
N ASN A 36 -3.13 -9.76 1.64
CA ASN A 36 -1.77 -10.29 1.63
C ASN A 36 -0.74 -9.25 2.10
N ILE A 37 -0.88 -7.99 1.69
CA ILE A 37 -0.04 -6.88 2.18
C ILE A 37 -0.17 -6.76 3.70
N ASN A 38 -1.41 -6.73 4.20
CA ASN A 38 -1.71 -6.58 5.61
C ASN A 38 -1.33 -7.82 6.46
N ALA A 39 -1.20 -8.99 5.85
CA ALA A 39 -0.76 -10.22 6.53
C ALA A 39 0.77 -10.32 6.68
N ARG A 40 1.54 -9.39 6.08
CA ARG A 40 2.99 -9.37 6.21
C ARG A 40 3.40 -9.12 7.66
N ASP A 41 4.42 -9.84 8.12
CA ASP A 41 5.00 -9.62 9.44
C ASP A 41 5.82 -8.32 9.44
N GLU A 42 5.39 -7.36 10.25
CA GLU A 42 6.03 -6.05 10.41
C GLU A 42 6.86 -5.95 11.71
N GLY A 43 6.93 -7.06 12.45
CA GLY A 43 7.58 -7.18 13.75
C GLY A 43 6.90 -6.38 14.87
N ILE A 44 7.22 -6.70 16.12
CA ILE A 44 6.59 -6.03 17.27
C ILE A 44 6.98 -4.55 17.36
N ALA A 45 8.24 -4.21 17.10
CA ALA A 45 8.73 -2.84 17.19
C ALA A 45 9.78 -2.52 16.13
N VAL A 46 9.84 -1.27 15.73
CA VAL A 46 10.78 -0.76 14.71
C VAL A 46 11.14 0.68 15.02
N SER A 47 12.38 1.05 14.68
CA SER A 47 12.82 2.44 14.65
C SER A 47 13.45 2.75 13.30
N ARG A 48 13.14 3.91 12.74
CA ARG A 48 13.55 4.34 11.40
C ARG A 48 14.11 5.75 11.45
N HIS A 49 15.11 6.01 10.62
CA HIS A 49 15.56 7.36 10.31
C HIS A 49 15.14 7.66 8.88
N LEU A 50 14.31 8.67 8.68
CA LEU A 50 13.73 8.99 7.38
C LEU A 50 14.26 10.34 6.92
N LYS A 51 14.70 10.41 5.66
CA LYS A 51 15.02 11.65 4.97
C LYS A 51 13.98 11.84 3.87
N MET A 52 13.18 12.90 4.00
CA MET A 52 12.14 13.26 3.03
C MET A 52 12.65 14.44 2.19
N GLU A 53 12.62 14.29 0.87
CA GLU A 53 12.91 15.36 -0.08
C GLU A 53 11.63 15.72 -0.83
N MET A 54 11.18 16.96 -0.68
CA MET A 54 9.97 17.47 -1.32
C MET A 54 10.38 18.51 -2.36
N THR A 55 10.01 18.30 -3.61
CA THR A 55 10.36 19.18 -4.73
C THR A 55 9.11 19.89 -5.22
N ASP A 56 9.08 21.22 -5.17
CA ASP A 56 7.94 21.96 -5.71
C ASP A 56 7.97 22.07 -7.24
N ARG A 57 6.87 22.58 -7.82
CA ARG A 57 6.71 22.77 -9.27
C ARG A 57 7.79 23.63 -9.95
N HIS A 58 8.57 24.40 -9.18
CA HIS A 58 9.66 25.24 -9.69
C HIS A 58 11.04 24.59 -9.48
N GLY A 59 11.07 23.32 -9.04
CA GLY A 59 12.30 22.56 -8.80
C GLY A 59 12.98 22.88 -7.47
N LYS A 60 12.35 23.69 -6.59
CA LYS A 60 12.94 23.99 -5.29
C LYS A 60 12.73 22.81 -4.34
N VAL A 61 13.85 22.27 -3.87
CA VAL A 61 13.89 21.13 -2.94
C VAL A 61 13.85 21.61 -1.49
N ARG A 62 13.03 20.95 -0.68
CA ARG A 62 13.01 21.05 0.78
C ARG A 62 13.31 19.67 1.35
N VAL A 63 14.23 19.61 2.31
CA VAL A 63 14.62 18.36 2.95
C VAL A 63 14.19 18.38 4.40
N ARG A 64 13.65 17.27 4.90
CA ARG A 64 13.33 17.05 6.31
C ARG A 64 13.93 15.73 6.77
N GLU A 65 14.43 15.70 8.00
CA GLU A 65 14.94 14.49 8.64
C GLU A 65 14.08 14.18 9.85
N THR A 66 13.62 12.93 9.96
CA THR A 66 12.81 12.48 11.09
C THR A 66 13.34 11.18 11.70
N ARG A 67 12.98 10.96 12.96
CA ARG A 67 13.10 9.65 13.61
C ARG A 67 11.71 9.13 13.92
N ALA A 68 11.36 8.00 13.35
CA ALA A 68 10.11 7.31 13.60
C ALA A 68 10.34 6.08 14.50
N MET A 69 9.35 5.79 15.32
CA MET A 69 9.28 4.56 16.11
C MET A 69 7.84 4.06 16.08
N ARG A 70 7.67 2.76 15.81
CA ARG A 70 6.38 2.08 15.89
C ARG A 70 6.52 0.89 16.82
N LYS A 71 5.51 0.64 17.64
CA LYS A 71 5.40 -0.57 18.46
C LYS A 71 3.95 -1.05 18.57
N TYR A 72 3.76 -2.35 18.49
CA TYR A 72 2.51 -3.03 18.82
C TYR A 72 2.39 -3.30 20.32
N TYR A 73 1.18 -3.10 20.84
CA TYR A 73 0.75 -3.39 22.20
C TYR A 73 -0.48 -4.30 22.12
N GLY A 74 -0.26 -5.60 21.90
CA GLY A 74 -1.33 -6.47 21.42
C GLY A 74 -1.70 -6.05 20.00
N ASP A 75 -2.99 -5.81 19.75
CA ASP A 75 -3.50 -5.40 18.44
C ASP A 75 -3.47 -3.87 18.24
N GLU A 76 -3.16 -3.09 19.28
CA GLU A 76 -2.98 -1.64 19.17
C GLU A 76 -1.60 -1.29 18.60
N LYS A 77 -1.57 -0.46 17.56
CA LYS A 77 -0.33 0.04 16.95
C LYS A 77 -0.09 1.48 17.37
N ARG A 78 1.06 1.77 17.99
CA ARG A 78 1.46 3.14 18.33
C ARG A 78 2.64 3.57 17.50
N THR A 79 2.55 4.75 16.89
CA THR A 79 3.62 5.34 16.10
C THR A 79 3.92 6.74 16.61
N VAL A 80 5.20 7.05 16.78
CA VAL A 80 5.70 8.39 17.08
C VAL A 80 6.75 8.81 16.06
N ILE A 81 6.66 10.06 15.59
CA ILE A 81 7.59 10.66 14.64
C ILE A 81 8.10 11.96 15.21
N PHE A 82 9.43 12.09 15.29
CA PHE A 82 10.10 13.32 15.72
C PHE A 82 10.82 13.97 14.54
N TYR A 83 10.57 15.25 14.31
CA TYR A 83 11.31 16.06 13.35
C TYR A 83 12.65 16.50 13.95
N LEU A 84 13.74 16.09 13.30
CA LEU A 84 15.11 16.39 13.74
C LEU A 84 15.67 17.61 13.02
N LYS A 85 15.35 17.75 11.73
CA LYS A 85 15.75 18.88 10.88
C LYS A 85 14.65 19.20 9.86
N PRO A 86 14.62 20.43 9.32
CA PRO A 86 15.45 21.61 9.63
C PRO A 86 15.02 22.35 10.92
N LYS A 87 15.80 23.37 11.33
CA LYS A 87 15.61 24.11 12.60
C LYS A 87 14.19 24.67 12.80
N ASN A 88 13.52 25.10 11.73
CA ASN A 88 12.18 25.68 11.78
C ASN A 88 11.05 24.66 12.08
N ILE A 89 11.31 23.36 11.92
CA ILE A 89 10.35 22.29 12.26
C ILE A 89 10.88 21.33 13.32
N LYS A 90 12.17 21.47 13.70
CA LYS A 90 12.82 20.65 14.72
C LYS A 90 11.99 20.62 16.00
N ASP A 91 11.93 19.44 16.61
CA ASP A 91 11.19 19.13 17.84
C ASP A 91 9.66 19.11 17.66
N THR A 92 9.15 19.27 16.44
CA THR A 92 7.78 18.87 16.09
C THR A 92 7.65 17.36 16.26
N ALA A 93 6.57 16.91 16.90
CA ALA A 93 6.31 15.49 17.11
C ALA A 93 4.89 15.13 16.72
N PHE A 94 4.72 13.97 16.08
CA PHE A 94 3.43 13.38 15.78
C PHE A 94 3.31 12.05 16.53
N LEU A 95 2.15 11.79 17.13
CA LEU A 95 1.83 10.58 17.85
C LEU A 95 0.48 10.06 17.36
N THR A 96 0.39 8.78 17.04
CA THR A 96 -0.87 8.11 16.71
C THR A 96 -1.00 6.80 17.47
N TYR A 97 -2.21 6.57 17.99
CA TYR A 97 -2.69 5.29 18.49
C TYR A 97 -3.74 4.78 17.51
N ASP A 98 -3.40 3.71 16.82
CA ASP A 98 -4.23 3.00 15.86
C ASP A 98 -4.83 1.78 16.57
N TYR A 99 -6.16 1.79 16.70
CA TYR A 99 -6.90 0.80 17.46
C TYR A 99 -7.48 -0.27 16.53
N ALA A 100 -7.37 -1.54 16.92
CA ALA A 100 -7.95 -2.63 16.14
C ALA A 100 -9.49 -2.68 16.16
N ASP A 101 -10.10 -2.02 17.14
CA ASP A 101 -11.55 -1.93 17.28
C ASP A 101 -12.12 -0.89 16.30
N ASN A 102 -12.95 -1.36 15.35
CA ASN A 102 -13.55 -0.51 14.33
C ASN A 102 -14.60 0.47 14.90
N GLU A 103 -15.07 0.28 16.14
CA GLU A 103 -16.00 1.21 16.79
C GLU A 103 -15.29 2.42 17.42
N LYS A 104 -13.96 2.40 17.48
CA LYS A 104 -13.16 3.46 18.11
C LYS A 104 -12.29 4.16 17.08
N ASP A 105 -12.48 5.47 16.97
CA ASP A 105 -11.60 6.32 16.18
C ASP A 105 -10.16 6.32 16.72
N ASP A 106 -9.21 6.35 15.78
CA ASP A 106 -7.79 6.49 16.08
C ASP A 106 -7.52 7.82 16.76
N ASP A 107 -6.63 7.80 17.75
CA ASP A 107 -6.20 9.04 18.38
C ASP A 107 -4.90 9.54 17.78
N GLN A 108 -4.91 10.81 17.38
CA GLN A 108 -3.77 11.46 16.73
C GLN A 108 -3.48 12.81 17.35
N TRP A 109 -2.19 13.05 17.63
CA TRP A 109 -1.71 14.30 18.23
C TRP A 109 -0.50 14.84 17.49
N LEU A 110 -0.51 16.15 17.28
CA LEU A 110 0.59 16.91 16.72
C LEU A 110 1.08 17.94 17.75
N TYR A 111 2.31 17.79 18.21
CA TYR A 111 2.98 18.75 19.05
C TYR A 111 3.75 19.78 18.20
N LEU A 112 3.47 21.06 18.44
CA LEU A 112 4.10 22.18 17.75
C LEU A 112 4.96 22.99 18.74
N PRO A 113 6.31 22.88 18.66
CA PRO A 113 7.21 23.47 19.66
C PRO A 113 7.17 24.99 19.67
N ALA A 114 6.99 25.62 18.51
CA ALA A 114 6.90 27.08 18.38
C ALA A 114 5.74 27.68 19.19
N MET A 115 4.65 26.92 19.35
CA MET A 115 3.47 27.35 20.11
C MET A 115 3.40 26.70 21.50
N ARG A 116 4.24 25.69 21.77
CA ARG A 116 4.14 24.80 22.93
C ARG A 116 2.73 24.21 23.10
N LYS A 117 2.10 23.85 21.99
CA LYS A 117 0.73 23.33 21.96
C LYS A 117 0.68 21.94 21.36
N VAL A 118 -0.26 21.15 21.86
CA VAL A 118 -0.69 19.89 21.24
C VAL A 118 -1.99 20.16 20.52
N ARG A 119 -2.06 19.80 19.25
CA ARG A 119 -3.28 19.78 18.43
C ARG A 119 -3.73 18.33 18.27
N ARG A 120 -5.00 18.03 18.55
CA ARG A 120 -5.60 16.75 18.18
C ARG A 120 -5.96 16.79 16.69
N ILE A 121 -5.67 15.72 15.95
CA ILE A 121 -6.16 15.53 14.59
C ILE A 121 -7.41 14.66 14.69
N SER A 122 -8.52 15.09 14.10
CA SER A 122 -9.77 14.32 14.12
C SER A 122 -9.68 13.17 13.13
N ALA A 123 -10.54 12.17 13.28
CA ALA A 123 -10.63 11.08 12.31
C ALA A 123 -11.10 11.56 10.93
N SER A 124 -11.95 12.59 10.87
CA SER A 124 -12.42 13.19 9.61
C SER A 124 -11.33 13.95 8.85
N ASP A 125 -10.30 14.45 9.54
CA ASP A 125 -9.20 15.21 8.93
C ASP A 125 -8.07 14.27 8.45
N ARG A 126 -8.33 12.97 8.30
CA ARG A 126 -7.30 11.96 7.97
C ARG A 126 -6.68 12.14 6.58
N GLY A 127 -7.40 12.72 5.61
CA GLY A 127 -6.87 13.07 4.30
C GLY A 127 -6.05 14.36 4.26
N ASP A 128 -6.02 15.15 5.34
CA ASP A 128 -5.25 16.40 5.37
C ASP A 128 -3.75 16.15 5.18
N TYR A 129 -3.09 17.09 4.50
CA TYR A 129 -1.64 17.03 4.29
C TYR A 129 -0.85 17.00 5.59
N PHE A 130 0.01 15.99 5.70
CA PHE A 130 0.89 15.79 6.84
C PHE A 130 2.00 16.84 6.87
N LEU A 131 1.79 17.89 7.67
CA LEU A 131 2.81 18.93 7.91
C LEU A 131 3.36 19.57 6.64
N GLY A 132 2.58 19.64 5.57
CA GLY A 132 2.98 20.21 4.28
C GLY A 132 3.92 19.33 3.46
N THR A 133 3.88 18.01 3.68
CA THR A 133 4.28 17.00 2.68
C THR A 133 3.11 16.67 1.77
N ASP A 134 3.36 15.94 0.69
CA ASP A 134 2.31 15.40 -0.17
C ASP A 134 1.60 14.17 0.43
N PHE A 135 2.17 13.55 1.48
CA PHE A 135 1.48 12.53 2.28
C PHE A 135 0.35 13.14 3.12
N SER A 136 -0.72 12.36 3.29
CA SER A 136 -1.80 12.62 4.24
C SER A 136 -1.50 12.04 5.64
N TYR A 137 -2.32 12.38 6.64
CA TYR A 137 -2.26 11.72 7.95
C TYR A 137 -2.56 10.22 7.85
N GLU A 138 -3.49 9.82 6.98
CA GLU A 138 -3.81 8.42 6.72
C GLU A 138 -2.61 7.65 6.15
N ASP A 139 -1.86 8.24 5.21
CA ASP A 139 -0.66 7.60 4.63
C ASP A 139 0.40 7.31 5.71
N ILE A 140 0.61 8.27 6.62
CA ILE A 140 1.54 8.12 7.75
C ILE A 140 1.06 7.06 8.75
N LYS A 141 -0.25 6.94 8.95
CA LYS A 141 -0.85 5.93 9.84
C LYS A 141 -0.71 4.53 9.25
N LEU A 142 -1.07 4.37 7.99
CA LEU A 142 -1.05 3.09 7.28
C LEU A 142 0.39 2.59 7.11
N GLU A 143 1.33 3.48 6.74
CA GLU A 143 2.75 3.19 6.50
C GLU A 143 2.95 2.01 5.54
N THR A 144 3.02 0.79 6.06
CA THR A 144 3.26 -0.47 5.33
C THR A 144 2.00 -1.32 5.15
N ARG A 145 0.84 -0.78 5.54
CA ARG A 145 -0.49 -1.41 5.41
C ARG A 145 -1.36 -0.66 4.42
N VAL A 146 -2.51 -1.25 4.10
CA VAL A 146 -3.57 -0.65 3.28
C VAL A 146 -4.91 -0.75 4.00
N SER A 147 -5.78 0.25 3.86
CA SER A 147 -7.10 0.22 4.50
C SER A 147 -8.01 -0.81 3.86
N LEU A 148 -8.56 -1.75 4.61
CA LEU A 148 -9.51 -2.74 4.07
C LEU A 148 -10.95 -2.24 3.99
N LYS A 149 -11.27 -1.09 4.60
CA LYS A 149 -12.65 -0.61 4.75
C LYS A 149 -13.00 0.58 3.87
N ASP A 150 -12.01 1.38 3.45
CA ASP A 150 -12.29 2.66 2.80
C ASP A 150 -12.52 2.55 1.28
N TYR A 151 -12.12 1.43 0.67
CA TYR A 151 -12.13 1.28 -0.79
C TYR A 151 -12.64 -0.08 -1.25
N THR A 152 -13.43 -0.07 -2.32
CA THR A 152 -13.63 -1.23 -3.20
C THR A 152 -12.44 -1.35 -4.14
N ARG A 153 -12.04 -2.59 -4.47
CA ARG A 153 -10.81 -2.86 -5.23
C ARG A 153 -11.03 -3.71 -6.45
N LYS A 154 -10.30 -3.39 -7.51
CA LYS A 154 -10.24 -4.20 -8.72
C LYS A 154 -8.81 -4.25 -9.24
N THR A 155 -8.28 -5.45 -9.41
CA THR A 155 -7.02 -5.64 -10.12
C THR A 155 -7.26 -5.42 -11.61
N ILE A 156 -6.61 -4.41 -12.18
CA ILE A 156 -6.81 -3.98 -13.57
C ILE A 156 -5.66 -4.39 -14.49
N GLY A 157 -4.54 -4.85 -13.93
CA GLY A 157 -3.42 -5.37 -14.71
C GLY A 157 -2.17 -5.61 -13.88
N GLU A 158 -1.05 -5.68 -14.57
CA GLU A 158 0.29 -5.77 -14.03
C GLU A 158 1.18 -4.74 -14.73
N ASP A 159 2.20 -4.25 -14.02
CA ASP A 159 3.20 -3.33 -14.57
C ASP A 159 4.54 -3.54 -13.84
N GLU A 160 5.58 -2.87 -14.31
CA GLU A 160 6.91 -2.89 -13.72
C GLU A 160 7.28 -1.50 -13.20
N VAL A 161 7.55 -1.40 -11.90
CA VAL A 161 8.02 -0.15 -11.27
C VAL A 161 9.46 -0.36 -10.83
N ASP A 162 10.40 0.39 -11.42
CA ASP A 162 11.83 0.30 -11.10
C ASP A 162 12.42 -1.12 -11.17
N GLY A 163 11.99 -1.93 -12.16
CA GLY A 163 12.45 -3.31 -12.32
C GLY A 163 11.69 -4.33 -11.46
N VAL A 164 10.63 -3.92 -10.77
CA VAL A 164 9.86 -4.75 -9.85
C VAL A 164 8.46 -4.98 -10.40
N HIS A 165 8.08 -6.26 -10.48
CA HIS A 165 6.72 -6.67 -10.85
C HIS A 165 5.67 -6.21 -9.84
N CYS A 166 4.64 -5.55 -10.32
CA CYS A 166 3.56 -4.98 -9.54
C CYS A 166 2.21 -5.35 -10.13
N TYR A 167 1.23 -5.61 -9.27
CA TYR A 167 -0.17 -5.58 -9.68
C TYR A 167 -0.67 -4.13 -9.68
N VAL A 168 -1.39 -3.75 -10.73
CA VAL A 168 -2.09 -2.47 -10.80
C VAL A 168 -3.50 -2.68 -10.27
N VAL A 169 -3.83 -2.02 -9.16
CA VAL A 169 -5.13 -2.12 -8.49
C VAL A 169 -5.81 -0.76 -8.51
N GLU A 170 -6.99 -0.71 -9.13
CA GLU A 170 -7.91 0.42 -9.02
C GLU A 170 -8.64 0.34 -7.69
N GLU A 171 -8.60 1.41 -6.91
CA GLU A 171 -9.33 1.57 -5.65
C GLU A 171 -10.35 2.70 -5.81
N THR A 172 -11.62 2.41 -5.51
CA THR A 172 -12.72 3.40 -5.53
C THR A 172 -13.33 3.50 -4.14
N ALA A 173 -13.45 4.73 -3.61
CA ALA A 173 -13.97 4.97 -2.28
C ALA A 173 -15.37 4.36 -2.12
N ILE A 174 -15.66 3.82 -0.93
CA ILE A 174 -16.93 3.12 -0.67
C ILE A 174 -18.16 4.04 -0.72
N ASP A 175 -17.97 5.33 -0.42
CA ASP A 175 -19.00 6.36 -0.46
C ASP A 175 -18.36 7.76 -0.64
N ASN A 176 -19.21 8.78 -0.80
CA ASN A 176 -18.77 10.16 -0.99
C ASN A 176 -18.12 10.76 0.27
N ASP A 177 -18.57 10.35 1.47
CA ASP A 177 -18.04 10.87 2.73
C ASP A 177 -16.59 10.42 2.89
N THR A 178 -16.31 9.14 2.65
CA THR A 178 -14.95 8.58 2.59
C THR A 178 -14.10 9.25 1.52
N ALA A 179 -14.68 9.53 0.34
CA ALA A 179 -13.98 10.22 -0.74
C ALA A 179 -13.61 11.66 -0.36
N GLU A 180 -14.48 12.36 0.38
CA GLU A 180 -14.22 13.71 0.89
C GLU A 180 -13.16 13.70 1.99
N GLU A 181 -13.27 12.78 2.97
CA GLU A 181 -12.30 12.61 4.05
C GLU A 181 -10.89 12.28 3.56
N LEU A 182 -10.78 11.41 2.54
CA LEU A 182 -9.48 10.94 2.03
C LEU A 182 -8.98 11.74 0.83
N GLY A 183 -9.83 12.56 0.21
CA GLY A 183 -9.50 13.39 -0.96
C GLY A 183 -9.44 12.63 -2.29
N TYR A 184 -9.81 11.35 -2.33
CA TYR A 184 -9.77 10.52 -3.53
C TYR A 184 -11.07 9.72 -3.70
N LEU A 185 -11.80 10.00 -4.79
CA LEU A 185 -12.90 9.13 -5.23
C LEU A 185 -12.37 7.83 -5.87
N ARG A 186 -11.29 7.95 -6.65
CA ARG A 186 -10.64 6.84 -7.36
C ARG A 186 -9.14 7.07 -7.41
N ARG A 187 -8.37 5.99 -7.27
CA ARG A 187 -6.90 5.97 -7.34
C ARG A 187 -6.40 4.63 -7.88
N GLU A 188 -5.20 4.64 -8.45
CA GLU A 188 -4.52 3.43 -8.91
C GLU A 188 -3.27 3.23 -8.05
N PHE A 189 -3.11 2.01 -7.51
CA PHE A 189 -1.95 1.61 -6.73
C PHE A 189 -1.18 0.51 -7.44
N PHE A 190 0.15 0.63 -7.42
CA PHE A 190 1.07 -0.38 -7.90
C PHE A 190 1.56 -1.17 -6.69
N TYR A 191 1.01 -2.36 -6.48
CA TYR A 191 1.35 -3.21 -5.35
C TYR A 191 2.42 -4.22 -5.73
N GLN A 192 3.60 -4.06 -5.13
CA GLN A 192 4.71 -4.99 -5.31
C GLN A 192 4.34 -6.40 -4.83
N VAL A 193 4.62 -7.37 -5.70
CA VAL A 193 4.60 -8.79 -5.37
C VAL A 193 5.96 -9.15 -4.77
N LEU A 194 6.02 -9.21 -3.44
CA LEU A 194 7.14 -9.86 -2.77
C LEU A 194 6.87 -11.36 -2.79
N VAL A 195 7.65 -12.08 -3.61
CA VAL A 195 7.70 -13.55 -3.63
C VAL A 195 8.36 -14.06 -2.35
#